data_AF-A0A9E4N6D4-F1
#
_entry.id   AF-A0A9E4N6D4-F1
#
_cell.length_a   1.000
_cell.length_b   1.000
_cell.length_c   1.000
_cell.angle_alpha   90.00
_cell.angle_beta   90.00
_cell.angle_gamma   90.00
#
_symmetry.space_group_name_H-M   'P 1'
#
loop_
_entity.id
_entity.type
_entity.pdbx_description
1 polymer ?
#
loop_
_entity_poly.entity_id
_entity_poly.type
_entity_poly.pdbx_seq_one_letter_code
_entity_poly.pdbx_strand_id
1 'polypeptide(L)'
;MKIAVTSQNFRTITPHAGKCRRFLILGRNEQGELVELDRLDLPKEMSMHEFKGLRHPLFDSDILLTASAGQGFVRRLQQEQVQVICTSETDPYRAADTFLRGQPLPVAEDHVHHQQSRPIMPKLG
;
A
#
# COMPACT_ATOMS: atom_id res chain seq x y z
N MET A 1 -12.05 10.32 5.91
CA MET A 1 -10.85 9.46 5.87
C MET A 1 -11.01 8.49 4.70
N LYS A 2 -9.99 8.40 3.84
CA LYS A 2 -9.90 7.50 2.71
C LYS A 2 -8.77 6.49 2.94
N ILE A 3 -9.10 5.22 2.86
CA ILE A 3 -8.18 4.10 3.03
C ILE A 3 -8.06 3.42 1.68
N ALA A 4 -6.90 3.51 1.06
CA ALA A 4 -6.56 2.69 -0.09
C ALA A 4 -6.11 1.30 0.38
N VAL A 5 -6.56 0.26 -0.30
CA VAL A 5 -6.12 -1.12 -0.05
C VAL A 5 -5.61 -1.73 -1.35
N THR A 6 -4.39 -2.28 -1.34
CA THR A 6 -3.78 -2.88 -2.55
C THR A 6 -4.56 -4.13 -2.96
N SER A 7 -5.20 -4.14 -4.14
CA SER A 7 -5.95 -5.32 -4.58
C SER A 7 -6.06 -5.41 -6.10
N GLN A 8 -5.32 -6.36 -6.70
CA GLN A 8 -5.35 -6.57 -8.16
C GLN A 8 -6.68 -7.16 -8.67
N ASN A 9 -7.43 -7.83 -7.79
CA ASN A 9 -8.68 -8.51 -8.11
C ASN A 9 -9.90 -7.93 -7.38
N PHE A 10 -9.71 -6.85 -6.60
CA PHE A 10 -10.73 -6.24 -5.74
C PHE A 10 -11.35 -7.19 -4.71
N ARG A 11 -10.65 -8.27 -4.35
CA ARG A 11 -11.12 -9.31 -3.41
C ARG A 11 -10.11 -9.61 -2.30
N THR A 12 -8.82 -9.55 -2.61
CA THR A 12 -7.75 -9.90 -1.67
C THR A 12 -6.66 -8.84 -1.65
N ILE A 13 -6.06 -8.61 -0.49
CA ILE A 13 -4.89 -7.75 -0.35
C ILE A 13 -3.72 -8.35 -1.14
N THR A 14 -3.04 -7.52 -1.92
CA THR A 14 -1.95 -7.98 -2.78
C THR A 14 -0.68 -8.19 -1.95
N PRO A 15 0.06 -9.31 -2.16
CA PRO A 15 1.30 -9.58 -1.44
C PRO A 15 2.36 -8.46 -1.56
N HIS A 16 2.43 -7.77 -2.70
CA HIS A 16 3.46 -6.74 -2.98
C HIS A 16 2.85 -5.43 -3.50
N ALA A 17 2.98 -4.35 -2.73
CA ALA A 17 2.44 -3.03 -3.10
C ALA A 17 3.07 -2.41 -4.35
N GLY A 18 4.38 -2.62 -4.57
CA GLY A 18 5.15 -1.84 -5.54
C GLY A 18 4.67 -1.97 -7.00
N LYS A 19 4.13 -3.13 -7.38
CA LYS A 19 3.58 -3.39 -8.71
C LYS A 19 2.05 -3.31 -8.75
N CYS A 20 1.42 -2.95 -7.63
CA CYS A 20 -0.01 -2.82 -7.57
C CYS A 20 -0.45 -1.60 -8.38
N ARG A 21 -1.46 -1.78 -9.23
CA ARG A 21 -2.06 -0.72 -10.05
C ARG A 21 -3.55 -0.56 -9.75
N ARG A 22 -4.08 -1.40 -8.85
CA ARG A 22 -5.49 -1.46 -8.49
C ARG A 22 -5.67 -1.34 -7.01
N PHE A 23 -6.59 -0.48 -6.61
CA PHE A 23 -6.81 -0.16 -5.22
C PHE A 23 -8.31 -0.08 -4.94
N LEU A 24 -8.73 -0.67 -3.83
CA LEU A 24 -10.04 -0.39 -3.25
C LEU A 24 -9.91 0.85 -2.39
N ILE A 25 -10.76 1.85 -2.62
CA ILE A 25 -10.84 3.03 -1.77
C ILE A 25 -12.02 2.85 -0.83
N LEU A 26 -11.71 2.66 0.44
CA LEU A 26 -12.68 2.41 1.51
C LEU A 26 -12.72 3.61 2.46
N GLY A 27 -13.86 3.82 3.10
CA GLY A 27 -14.02 4.87 4.10
C GLY A 27 -15.25 4.67 4.93
N ARG A 28 -15.67 5.73 5.62
CA ARG A 28 -16.93 5.75 6.39
C ARG A 28 -17.95 6.67 5.73
N ASN A 29 -19.21 6.23 5.72
CA ASN A 29 -20.33 7.12 5.42
C ASN A 29 -20.62 8.04 6.63
N GLU A 30 -21.62 8.91 6.49
CA GLU A 30 -22.05 9.83 7.55
C GLU A 30 -22.53 9.13 8.83
N GLN A 31 -22.94 7.86 8.72
CA GLN A 31 -23.40 7.02 9.83
C GLN A 31 -22.25 6.25 10.49
N GLY A 32 -21.02 6.40 9.97
CA GLY A 32 -19.82 5.72 10.48
C GLY A 32 -19.65 4.28 9.98
N GLU A 33 -20.47 3.83 9.04
CA GLU A 33 -20.41 2.49 8.46
C GLU A 33 -19.33 2.42 7.38
N LEU A 34 -18.66 1.27 7.28
CA LEU A 34 -17.70 1.02 6.21
C LEU A 34 -18.41 1.01 4.85
N VAL A 35 -17.91 1.81 3.92
CA VAL A 35 -18.39 1.84 2.54
C VAL A 35 -17.23 1.81 1.56
N GLU A 36 -17.47 1.22 0.39
CA GLU A 36 -16.60 1.38 -0.76
C GLU A 36 -16.88 2.74 -1.41
N LEU A 37 -15.86 3.59 -1.48
CA LEU A 37 -15.94 4.93 -2.04
C LEU A 37 -15.58 4.95 -3.52
N ASP A 38 -14.59 4.15 -3.92
CA ASP A 38 -14.10 4.10 -5.30
C ASP A 38 -13.24 2.84 -5.55
N ARG A 39 -12.94 2.57 -6.82
CA ARG A 39 -11.95 1.60 -7.28
C ARG A 39 -11.00 2.25 -8.26
N LEU A 40 -9.72 2.30 -7.89
CA LEU A 40 -8.69 2.67 -8.85
C LEU A 40 -8.32 1.44 -9.69
N ASP A 41 -8.44 1.55 -11.02
CA ASP A 41 -7.83 0.63 -11.98
C ASP A 41 -6.91 1.43 -12.91
N LEU A 42 -5.62 1.44 -12.56
CA LEU A 42 -4.64 2.31 -13.21
C LEU A 42 -3.91 1.55 -14.33
N PRO A 43 -3.51 2.27 -15.39
CA PRO A 43 -2.62 1.72 -16.41
C PRO A 43 -1.25 1.38 -15.79
N LYS A 44 -0.46 0.54 -16.47
CA LYS A 44 0.77 -0.03 -15.90
C LYS A 44 1.82 1.05 -15.57
N GLU A 45 1.86 2.09 -16.40
CA GLU A 45 2.73 3.25 -16.32
C GLU A 45 2.46 4.08 -15.05
N MET A 46 1.25 3.93 -14.48
CA MET A 46 0.83 4.54 -13.23
C MET A 46 1.03 3.59 -12.04
N SER A 47 1.70 2.44 -12.20
CA SER A 47 2.19 1.72 -11.02
C SER A 47 3.23 2.57 -10.30
N MET A 48 3.24 2.58 -8.97
CA MET A 48 4.19 3.40 -8.21
C MET A 48 5.66 3.07 -8.47
N HIS A 49 5.93 1.87 -8.99
CA HIS A 49 7.24 1.46 -9.47
C HIS A 49 7.67 2.14 -10.79
N GLU A 50 6.73 2.37 -11.71
CA GLU A 50 7.00 2.99 -13.03
C GLU A 50 6.72 4.50 -13.06
N PHE A 51 5.77 4.95 -12.25
CA PHE A 51 5.30 6.32 -12.22
C PHE A 51 6.39 7.29 -11.72
N LYS A 52 6.72 8.29 -12.54
CA LYS A 52 7.71 9.35 -12.21
C LYS A 52 7.12 10.76 -12.13
N GLY A 53 5.79 10.90 -12.24
CA GLY A 53 5.12 12.19 -12.19
C GLY A 53 4.93 12.72 -10.77
N LEU A 54 4.30 13.90 -10.69
CA LEU A 54 4.05 14.63 -9.44
C LEU A 54 2.67 14.36 -8.82
N ARG A 55 1.69 13.87 -9.59
CA ARG A 55 0.33 13.60 -9.09
C ARG A 55 -0.08 12.18 -9.40
N HIS A 56 -0.51 11.46 -8.38
CA HIS A 56 -0.97 10.09 -8.49
C HIS A 56 -2.30 9.95 -7.73
N PRO A 57 -3.35 9.30 -8.28
CA PRO A 57 -4.65 9.17 -7.60
C PRO A 57 -4.59 8.53 -6.20
N LEU A 58 -3.60 7.65 -5.97
CA LEU A 58 -3.33 7.08 -4.64
C LEU A 58 -3.00 8.13 -3.58
N PHE A 59 -2.45 9.28 -3.97
CA PHE A 59 -2.07 10.36 -3.03
C PHE A 59 -3.29 11.08 -2.44
N ASP A 60 -4.49 10.87 -3.00
CA ASP A 60 -5.73 11.40 -2.43
C ASP A 60 -6.24 10.57 -1.23
N SER A 61 -5.49 9.54 -0.82
CA SER A 61 -5.81 8.66 0.32
C SER A 61 -5.01 9.04 1.56
N ASP A 62 -5.61 8.90 2.75
CA ASP A 62 -4.89 9.17 3.99
C ASP A 62 -4.00 7.98 4.40
N ILE A 63 -4.50 6.76 4.17
CA ILE A 63 -3.89 5.50 4.59
C ILE A 63 -3.81 4.55 3.40
N LEU A 64 -2.73 3.78 3.31
CA LEU A 64 -2.59 2.62 2.45
C LEU A 64 -2.38 1.35 3.27
N LEU A 65 -3.31 0.39 3.14
CA LEU A 65 -3.18 -0.97 3.65
C LEU A 65 -2.62 -1.91 2.58
N THR A 66 -1.63 -2.71 2.95
CA THR A 66 -0.99 -3.67 2.04
C THR A 66 -0.36 -4.83 2.81
N ALA A 67 -0.07 -5.95 2.15
CA ALA A 67 0.62 -7.06 2.78
C ALA A 67 2.12 -6.79 2.98
N SER A 68 2.76 -6.18 1.98
CA SER A 68 4.15 -5.71 2.08
C SER A 68 4.39 -4.46 1.25
N ALA A 69 5.40 -3.68 1.64
CA ALA A 69 5.89 -2.52 0.93
C ALA A 69 7.41 -2.36 1.10
N GLY A 70 8.11 -2.00 0.02
CA GLY A 70 9.53 -1.66 0.10
C GLY A 70 9.75 -0.26 0.70
N GLN A 71 10.89 -0.03 1.33
CA GLN A 71 11.20 1.24 2.02
C GLN A 71 11.09 2.48 1.12
N GLY A 72 11.56 2.40 -0.13
CA GLY A 72 11.46 3.51 -1.08
C GLY A 72 10.01 3.86 -1.43
N PHE A 73 9.13 2.86 -1.49
CA PHE A 73 7.70 3.06 -1.70
C PHE A 73 7.05 3.72 -0.49
N VAL A 74 7.36 3.23 0.73
CA VAL A 74 6.85 3.80 1.99
C VAL A 74 7.27 5.27 2.12
N ARG A 75 8.56 5.55 1.92
CA ARG A 75 9.09 6.91 2.00
C ARG A 75 8.41 7.85 1.01
N ARG A 76 8.22 7.40 -0.24
CA ARG A 76 7.56 8.20 -1.26
C ARG A 76 6.12 8.54 -0.88
N LEU A 77 5.36 7.57 -0.37
CA LEU A 77 3.99 7.82 0.06
C LEU A 77 3.90 8.73 1.28
N GLN A 78 4.81 8.58 2.24
CA GLN A 78 4.88 9.48 3.39
C GLN A 78 5.18 10.94 3.01
N GLN A 79 5.99 11.16 1.96
CA GLN A 79 6.24 12.50 1.42
C GLN A 79 4.97 13.15 0.85
N GLU A 80 4.05 12.33 0.36
CA GLU A 80 2.74 12.74 -0.14
C GLU A 80 1.65 12.60 0.94
N GLN A 81 2.04 12.54 2.21
CA GLN A 81 1.14 12.46 3.38
C GLN A 81 0.27 11.20 3.47
N VAL A 82 0.59 10.15 2.72
CA VAL A 82 -0.09 8.85 2.78
C VAL A 82 0.67 7.91 3.72
N GLN A 83 0.03 7.47 4.80
CA GLN A 83 0.64 6.52 5.74
C GLN A 83 0.49 5.09 5.21
N VAL A 84 1.59 4.33 5.16
CA VAL A 84 1.57 2.92 4.77
C VAL A 84 1.55 2.03 6.00
N ILE A 85 0.62 1.08 6.04
CA ILE A 85 0.49 0.09 7.10
C ILE A 85 0.51 -1.31 6.47
N CYS A 86 1.45 -2.14 6.92
CA CYS A 86 1.54 -3.53 6.50
C CYS A 86 0.70 -4.43 7.42
N THR A 87 -0.04 -5.37 6.86
CA THR A 87 -0.85 -6.33 7.61
C THR A 87 -0.86 -7.71 6.95
N SER A 88 -0.96 -8.78 7.74
CA SER A 88 -1.18 -10.14 7.22
C SER A 88 -2.64 -10.45 6.93
N GLU A 89 -3.57 -9.52 7.21
CA GLU A 89 -4.96 -9.65 6.79
C GLU A 89 -5.05 -9.70 5.26
N THR A 90 -5.91 -10.57 4.75
CA THR A 90 -6.05 -10.81 3.31
C THR A 90 -7.36 -10.24 2.77
N ASP A 91 -8.37 -10.05 3.62
CA ASP A 91 -9.64 -9.43 3.25
C ASP A 91 -9.52 -7.89 3.35
N PRO A 92 -9.72 -7.15 2.24
CA PRO A 92 -9.55 -5.70 2.23
C PRO A 92 -10.60 -4.96 3.10
N TYR A 93 -11.83 -5.47 3.17
CA TYR A 93 -12.90 -4.87 3.96
C TYR A 93 -12.67 -5.10 5.44
N ARG A 94 -12.28 -6.31 5.83
CA ARG A 94 -11.93 -6.63 7.23
C ARG A 94 -10.74 -5.80 7.70
N ALA A 95 -9.71 -5.64 6.86
CA ALA A 95 -8.56 -4.82 7.21
C ALA A 95 -8.97 -3.35 7.44
N ALA A 96 -9.76 -2.78 6.53
CA ALA A 96 -10.22 -1.39 6.66
C ALA A 96 -11.16 -1.20 7.87
N ASP A 97 -12.11 -2.11 8.11
CA ASP A 97 -13.00 -2.05 9.27
C ASP A 97 -12.22 -2.12 10.59
N THR A 98 -11.27 -3.06 10.69
CA THR A 98 -10.41 -3.23 11.87
C THR A 98 -9.62 -1.95 12.16
N PHE A 99 -9.01 -1.37 11.12
CA PHE A 99 -8.29 -0.10 11.24
C PHE A 99 -9.20 1.05 11.67
N LEU A 100 -10.37 1.21 11.05
CA LEU A 100 -11.33 2.28 11.35
C LEU A 100 -11.94 2.16 12.75
N ARG A 101 -11.97 0.96 13.33
CA ARG A 101 -12.37 0.72 14.73
C ARG A 101 -11.24 1.00 15.73
N GLY A 102 -10.04 1.34 15.26
CA GLY A 102 -8.87 1.52 16.11
C GLY A 102 -8.38 0.20 16.73
N GLN A 103 -8.73 -0.94 16.12
CA GLN A 103 -8.28 -2.25 16.56
C GLN A 103 -6.91 -2.58 15.92
N PRO A 104 -6.06 -3.35 16.62
CA PRO A 104 -4.77 -3.74 16.08
C PRO A 104 -4.97 -4.65 14.86
N LEU A 105 -4.31 -4.29 13.74
CA LEU A 105 -4.23 -5.15 12.58
C LEU A 105 -3.25 -6.31 12.83
N PRO A 106 -3.51 -7.50 12.27
CA PRO A 106 -2.57 -8.59 12.37
C PRO A 106 -1.28 -8.21 11.63
N VAL A 107 -0.14 -8.42 12.28
CA VAL A 107 1.18 -8.06 11.77
C VAL A 107 1.53 -8.87 10.53
N ALA A 108 2.01 -8.20 9.47
CA ALA A 108 2.64 -8.86 8.35
C ALA A 108 3.95 -9.50 8.82
N GLU A 109 4.27 -10.71 8.37
CA GLU A 109 5.58 -11.31 8.65
C GLU A 109 6.69 -10.41 8.10
N ASP A 110 7.73 -10.16 8.91
CA ASP A 110 8.86 -9.33 8.53
C ASP A 110 9.56 -9.93 7.31
N HIS A 111 9.29 -9.38 6.12
CA HIS A 111 10.16 -9.59 4.98
C HIS A 111 11.46 -8.81 5.21
N VAL A 112 12.37 -9.43 5.94
CA VAL A 112 13.76 -8.99 6.10
C VAL A 112 14.34 -8.83 4.69
N HIS A 113 14.41 -7.59 4.21
CA HIS A 113 15.12 -7.24 2.99
C HIS A 113 16.60 -7.45 3.26
N HIS A 114 17.09 -8.67 3.00
CA HIS A 114 18.51 -8.91 2.80
C HIS A 114 18.88 -8.20 1.48
N GLN A 115 19.15 -6.90 1.56
CA GLN A 115 19.93 -6.23 0.53
C GLN A 115 21.28 -6.94 0.53
N GLN A 116 21.48 -7.84 -0.43
CA GLN A 116 22.78 -8.37 -0.75
C GLN A 116 23.67 -7.18 -1.12
N SER A 117 24.44 -6.72 -0.14
CA SER A 117 25.61 -5.88 -0.34
C SER A 117 26.46 -6.58 -1.39
N ARG A 118 26.48 -6.05 -2.62
CA ARG A 118 27.45 -6.51 -3.62
C ARG A 118 28.84 -6.28 -3.02
N PRO A 119 29.70 -7.29 -2.92
CA PRO A 119 31.07 -7.06 -2.46
C PRO A 119 31.75 -6.12 -3.46
N ILE A 120 32.20 -4.96 -2.98
CA ILE A 120 33.12 -4.10 -3.71
C ILE A 120 34.41 -4.90 -3.83
N MET A 121 34.68 -5.45 -5.01
CA MET A 121 36.01 -6.02 -5.29
C MET A 121 36.99 -4.85 -5.38
N PRO A 122 38.10 -4.87 -4.63
CA PRO A 122 39.17 -3.91 -4.85
C PRO A 122 39.78 -4.18 -6.24
N LYS A 123 39.92 -3.13 -7.05
CA LYS A 123 40.73 -3.21 -8.26
C LYS A 123 42.17 -3.41 -7.81
N LEU A 124 42.74 -4.58 -8.14
CA LEU A 124 44.18 -4.79 -8.09
C LEU A 124 44.85 -3.73 -8.97
N GLY A 125 45.74 -2.98 -8.36
CA GLY A 125 46.79 -2.19 -8.99
C GLY A 125 48.12 -2.65 -8.42
#